data_AF-A0A656GIQ3-F1
#
_entry.id   AF-A0A656GIQ3-F1
#
_cell.length_a   1.000
_cell.length_b   1.000
_cell.length_c   1.000
_cell.angle_alpha   90.00
_cell.angle_beta   90.00
_cell.angle_gamma   90.00
#
_symmetry.space_group_name_H-M   'P 1'
#
loop_
_entity.id
_entity.type
_entity.pdbx_description
1 polymer ?
#
loop_
_entity_poly.entity_id
_entity_poly.type
_entity_poly.pdbx_seq_one_letter_code
_entity_poly.pdbx_strand_id
1 'polypeptide(L)'
;AKATLSFEDKGRIREVVLPADALKSVGYGLDEGLVDYSERSFLGYRLLHEYFTFPDKFMFFDLSGFARILAGKEIAKVEINFYFSDYDLTDRLARLTQNIGRNNFKLNCTPIINLFRQQAEPIKLTHVQHEYAVTPDVRLQSSAEVVSIDRVRRVKKINGNDQVGTCHPFFEPRGDQGPGQSFWIARRRPTQSRQSDGSNMFIRVVDRDLEL
;
A
#
# COMPACT_ATOMS: atom_id res chain seq x y z
N ALA A 1 5.61 -1.86 29.93
CA ALA A 1 7.01 -1.39 29.87
C ALA A 1 7.03 0.10 30.18
N LYS A 2 8.02 0.58 30.93
CA LYS A 2 8.22 2.02 31.17
C LYS A 2 9.30 2.50 30.20
N ALA A 3 9.13 3.66 29.58
CA ALA A 3 10.16 4.28 28.75
C ALA A 3 10.63 5.60 29.37
N THR A 4 11.94 5.87 29.31
CA THR A 4 12.53 7.14 29.74
C THR A 4 13.41 7.72 28.64
N LEU A 5 13.64 9.03 28.71
CA LEU A 5 14.53 9.77 27.85
C LEU A 5 15.65 10.37 28.70
N SER A 6 16.88 10.00 28.40
CA SER A 6 18.10 10.50 29.02
C SER A 6 18.84 11.42 28.06
N PHE A 7 19.26 12.59 28.53
CA PHE A 7 19.97 13.58 27.72
C PHE A 7 20.84 14.49 28.59
N GLU A 8 21.86 15.10 27.97
CA GLU A 8 22.70 16.10 28.65
C GLU A 8 22.07 17.49 28.52
N ASP A 9 21.99 18.22 29.63
CA ASP A 9 21.51 19.60 29.71
C ASP A 9 22.44 20.41 30.61
N LYS A 10 23.23 21.31 30.02
CA LYS A 10 24.22 22.14 30.71
C LYS A 10 25.23 21.34 31.54
N GLY A 11 25.81 20.29 30.96
CA GLY A 11 26.80 19.44 31.62
C GLY A 11 26.24 18.46 32.66
N ARG A 12 24.91 18.30 32.74
CA ARG A 12 24.26 17.34 33.64
C ARG A 12 23.38 16.38 32.85
N ILE A 13 23.51 15.09 33.14
CA ILE A 13 22.61 14.07 32.61
C ILE A 13 21.27 14.19 33.35
N ARG A 14 20.19 14.31 32.58
CA ARG A 14 18.81 14.28 33.06
C ARG A 14 18.10 13.09 32.46
N GLU A 15 17.29 12.41 33.25
CA GLU A 15 16.40 11.34 32.83
C GLU A 15 14.96 11.70 33.14
N VAL A 16 14.09 11.65 32.13
CA VAL A 16 12.67 12.01 32.24
C VAL A 16 11.82 10.86 31.77
N VAL A 17 10.77 10.55 32.54
CA VAL A 17 9.80 9.51 32.18
C VAL A 17 8.95 9.99 31.01
N LEU A 18 8.83 9.15 29.97
CA LEU A 18 7.95 9.42 28.84
C LEU A 18 6.50 9.10 29.22
N PRO A 19 5.51 9.81 28.63
CA PRO A 19 4.10 9.49 28.79
C PRO A 19 3.77 8.02 28.46
N ALA A 20 2.73 7.46 29.06
CA ALA A 20 2.34 6.07 28.83
C ALA A 20 1.92 5.80 27.37
N ASP A 21 1.41 6.81 26.68
CA ASP A 21 1.02 6.79 25.27
C ASP A 21 2.15 7.19 24.31
N ALA A 22 3.37 7.39 24.83
CA ALA A 22 4.52 7.80 24.01
C ALA A 22 4.91 6.73 22.99
N LEU A 23 4.73 5.45 23.32
CA LEU A 23 5.06 4.31 22.48
C LEU A 23 3.79 3.78 21.79
N LYS A 24 3.73 3.87 20.47
CA LYS A 24 2.56 3.45 19.67
C LYS A 24 2.98 2.44 18.62
N SER A 25 2.19 1.38 18.45
CA SER A 25 2.36 0.43 17.34
C SER A 25 1.98 1.08 16.02
N VAL A 26 2.73 0.77 14.97
CA VAL A 26 2.53 1.28 13.60
C VAL A 26 2.09 0.11 12.69
N GLY A 27 1.32 0.42 11.65
CA GLY A 27 0.86 -0.56 10.64
C GLY A 27 -0.59 -1.01 10.80
N TYR A 28 -1.34 -0.44 11.75
CA TYR A 28 -2.72 -0.80 12.06
C TYR A 28 -3.76 0.24 11.61
N GLY A 29 -3.33 1.45 11.26
CA GLY A 29 -4.16 2.55 10.80
C GLY A 29 -4.77 2.32 9.41
N LEU A 30 -5.78 3.11 9.07
CA LEU A 30 -6.48 3.03 7.77
C LEU A 30 -5.55 3.39 6.60
N ASP A 31 -4.73 4.42 6.79
CA ASP A 31 -3.75 5.00 5.88
C ASP A 31 -2.40 4.26 5.85
N GLU A 32 -2.23 3.26 6.70
CA GLU A 32 -0.99 2.46 6.79
C GLU A 32 -1.08 1.15 6.01
N GLY A 33 -2.05 0.99 5.11
CA GLY A 33 -2.24 -0.24 4.31
C GLY A 33 -1.15 -0.50 3.28
N LEU A 34 -0.74 -1.77 3.11
CA LEU A 34 0.15 -2.23 2.03
C LEU A 34 -0.61 -2.82 0.85
N VAL A 35 -1.88 -3.20 1.03
CA VAL A 35 -2.69 -3.77 -0.03
C VAL A 35 -3.94 -2.95 -0.20
N ASP A 36 -4.27 -2.61 -1.45
CA ASP A 36 -5.53 -1.98 -1.79
C ASP A 36 -6.68 -2.90 -1.38
N TYR A 37 -7.48 -2.42 -0.44
CA TYR A 37 -8.67 -3.09 0.06
C TYR A 37 -9.82 -2.11 -0.09
N SER A 38 -10.99 -2.62 -0.48
CA SER A 38 -12.17 -1.77 -0.61
C SER A 38 -12.46 -1.06 0.72
N GLU A 39 -12.70 0.25 0.69
CA GLU A 39 -13.12 1.02 1.87
C GLU A 39 -14.44 0.50 2.47
N ARG A 40 -15.20 -0.29 1.70
CA ARG A 40 -16.45 -0.94 2.15
C ARG A 40 -16.19 -2.21 2.96
N SER A 41 -14.95 -2.65 3.06
CA SER A 41 -14.56 -3.86 3.79
C SER A 41 -14.09 -3.52 5.21
N PHE A 42 -14.40 -4.40 6.17
CA PHE A 42 -13.94 -4.24 7.55
C PHE A 42 -12.42 -4.31 7.63
N LEU A 43 -11.80 -3.32 8.30
CA LEU A 43 -10.34 -3.19 8.44
C LEU A 43 -9.68 -4.47 8.98
N GLY A 44 -10.35 -5.19 9.90
CA GLY A 44 -9.82 -6.43 10.46
C GLY A 44 -9.51 -7.51 9.42
N TYR A 45 -10.24 -7.57 8.29
CA TYR A 45 -9.92 -8.51 7.21
C TYR A 45 -8.62 -8.13 6.50
N ARG A 46 -8.39 -6.84 6.26
CA ARG A 46 -7.12 -6.35 5.71
C ARG A 46 -5.97 -6.65 6.67
N LEU A 47 -6.13 -6.36 7.97
CA LEU A 47 -5.10 -6.62 8.97
C LEU A 47 -4.74 -8.11 9.07
N LEU A 48 -5.72 -9.02 9.05
CA LEU A 48 -5.47 -10.46 9.02
C LEU A 48 -4.70 -10.87 7.77
N HIS A 49 -5.11 -10.38 6.59
CA HIS A 49 -4.43 -10.66 5.34
C HIS A 49 -2.97 -10.17 5.38
N GLU A 50 -2.76 -8.91 5.75
CA GLU A 50 -1.42 -8.32 5.86
C GLU A 50 -0.56 -9.01 6.93
N TYR A 51 -1.14 -9.49 8.04
CA TYR A 51 -0.38 -10.18 9.08
C TYR A 51 0.22 -11.49 8.57
N PHE A 52 -0.52 -12.24 7.75
CA PHE A 52 -0.03 -13.50 7.19
C PHE A 52 0.83 -13.32 5.94
N THR A 53 0.67 -12.23 5.19
CA THR A 53 1.43 -11.98 3.95
C THR A 53 2.67 -11.10 4.17
N PHE A 54 2.58 -10.10 5.04
CA PHE A 54 3.61 -9.07 5.27
C PHE A 54 3.79 -8.78 6.78
N PRO A 55 4.18 -9.78 7.60
CA PRO A 55 4.27 -9.63 9.05
C PRO A 55 5.21 -8.51 9.51
N ASP A 56 6.29 -8.25 8.76
CA ASP A 56 7.30 -7.23 9.08
C ASP A 56 6.72 -5.81 9.12
N LYS A 57 5.59 -5.57 8.43
CA LYS A 57 4.83 -4.31 8.51
C LYS A 57 4.46 -3.93 9.94
N PHE A 58 4.19 -4.92 10.80
CA PHE A 58 3.77 -4.73 12.18
C PHE A 58 4.95 -4.62 13.16
N MET A 59 6.20 -4.65 12.66
CA MET A 59 7.41 -4.51 13.47
C MET A 59 7.88 -3.06 13.61
N PHE A 60 6.98 -2.10 13.39
CA PHE A 60 7.23 -0.67 13.53
C PHE A 60 6.55 -0.13 14.79
N PHE A 61 7.20 0.85 15.41
CA PHE A 61 6.62 1.61 16.51
C PHE A 61 7.06 3.07 16.42
N ASP A 62 6.17 3.96 16.82
CA ASP A 62 6.46 5.38 16.99
C ASP A 62 6.77 5.66 18.45
N LEU A 63 7.76 6.53 18.66
CA LEU A 63 8.04 7.12 19.95
C LEU A 63 7.79 8.63 19.89
N SER A 64 7.00 9.14 20.82
CA SER A 64 6.59 10.54 20.88
C SER A 64 6.72 11.11 22.30
N GLY A 65 6.24 12.33 22.54
CA GLY A 65 6.18 12.93 23.88
C GLY A 65 7.47 13.59 24.39
N PHE A 66 8.57 13.56 23.63
CA PHE A 66 9.83 14.20 24.02
C PHE A 66 10.08 15.59 23.42
N ALA A 67 9.28 16.02 22.44
CA ALA A 67 9.48 17.32 21.78
C ALA A 67 9.51 18.50 22.77
N ARG A 68 8.55 18.56 23.70
CA ARG A 68 8.50 19.60 24.74
C ARG A 68 9.63 19.46 25.77
N ILE A 69 10.09 18.24 26.05
CA ILE A 69 11.17 17.97 27.00
C ILE A 69 12.49 18.55 26.50
N LEU A 70 12.74 18.40 25.19
CA LEU A 70 13.97 18.83 24.53
C LEU A 70 13.92 20.28 24.00
N ALA A 71 12.74 20.92 24.02
CA ALA A 71 12.55 22.25 23.45
C ALA A 71 13.49 23.30 24.08
N GLY A 72 14.16 24.08 23.23
CA GLY A 72 15.07 25.16 23.64
C GLY A 72 16.38 24.68 24.26
N LYS A 73 16.73 23.39 24.12
CA LYS A 73 17.99 22.82 24.60
C LYS A 73 18.91 22.49 23.44
N GLU A 74 20.20 22.72 23.63
CA GLU A 74 21.23 22.21 22.72
C GLU A 74 21.50 20.75 23.08
N ILE A 75 20.97 19.83 22.27
CA ILE A 75 21.03 18.39 22.52
C ILE A 75 21.87 17.74 21.42
N ALA A 76 23.03 17.19 21.80
CA ALA A 76 23.88 16.44 20.88
C ALA A 76 23.50 14.95 20.79
N LYS A 77 22.99 14.40 21.88
CA LYS A 77 22.66 12.97 22.02
C LYS A 77 21.48 12.79 22.96
N VAL A 78 20.62 11.84 22.62
CA VAL A 78 19.59 11.31 23.53
C VAL A 78 19.74 9.80 23.63
N GLU A 79 19.37 9.26 24.79
CA GLU A 79 19.26 7.84 25.06
C GLU A 79 17.82 7.54 25.47
N ILE A 80 17.24 6.51 24.86
CA ILE A 80 15.88 6.06 25.18
C ILE A 80 16.03 4.73 25.92
N ASN A 81 15.59 4.68 27.17
CA ASN A 81 15.67 3.47 27.97
C ASN A 81 14.29 2.83 28.07
N PHE A 82 14.21 1.54 27.70
CA PHE A 82 13.01 0.72 27.87
C PHE A 82 13.19 -0.22 29.04
N TYR A 83 12.32 -0.09 30.04
CA TYR A 83 12.29 -0.92 31.23
C TYR A 83 11.17 -1.94 31.12
N PHE A 84 11.55 -3.20 31.21
CA PHE A 84 10.66 -4.34 31.26
C PHE A 84 10.60 -4.83 32.71
N SER A 85 9.42 -5.27 33.16
CA SER A 85 9.29 -5.94 34.46
C SER A 85 10.08 -7.25 34.44
N ASP A 86 10.53 -7.71 35.61
CA ASP A 86 11.15 -9.02 35.73
C ASP A 86 10.22 -10.09 35.14
N TYR A 87 10.79 -10.93 34.28
CA TYR A 87 10.13 -12.08 33.67
C TYR A 87 11.08 -13.28 33.75
N ASP A 88 10.53 -14.49 33.79
CA ASP A 88 11.35 -15.70 33.72
C ASP A 88 12.14 -15.69 32.41
N LEU A 89 13.47 -15.58 32.54
CA LEU A 89 14.43 -15.63 31.45
C LEU A 89 14.47 -17.06 30.89
N THR A 90 13.45 -17.41 30.12
CA THR A 90 13.48 -18.60 29.28
C THR A 90 14.71 -18.54 28.37
N ASP A 91 15.25 -19.70 28.00
CA ASP A 91 16.43 -19.79 27.12
C ASP A 91 16.28 -18.96 25.84
N ARG A 92 15.05 -18.81 25.33
CA ARG A 92 14.72 -17.99 24.17
C ARG A 92 15.00 -16.50 24.41
N LEU A 93 14.57 -15.97 25.55
CA LEU A 93 14.76 -14.55 25.90
C LEU A 93 16.23 -14.27 26.25
N ALA A 94 16.92 -15.20 26.91
CA ALA A 94 18.36 -15.10 27.16
C ALA A 94 19.17 -15.06 25.86
N ARG A 95 18.82 -15.87 24.85
CA ARG A 95 19.43 -15.76 23.52
C ARG A 95 19.08 -14.45 22.82
N LEU A 96 17.86 -13.95 22.98
CA LEU A 96 17.46 -12.67 22.38
C LEU A 96 18.28 -11.50 22.93
N THR A 97 18.45 -11.42 24.26
CA THR A 97 19.24 -10.34 24.89
C THR A 97 20.70 -10.34 24.46
N GLN A 98 21.27 -11.52 24.13
CA GLN A 98 22.62 -11.64 23.58
C GLN A 98 22.75 -11.17 22.12
N ASN A 99 21.64 -11.13 21.37
CA ASN A 99 21.64 -10.83 19.93
C ASN A 99 21.05 -9.45 19.58
N ILE A 100 20.48 -8.72 20.55
CA ILE A 100 20.02 -7.35 20.34
C ILE A 100 21.21 -6.40 20.26
N GLY A 101 21.28 -5.62 19.18
CA GLY A 101 22.28 -4.58 18.99
C GLY A 101 21.84 -3.52 17.97
N ARG A 102 22.81 -2.75 17.48
CA ARG A 102 22.58 -1.60 16.58
C ARG A 102 21.83 -1.96 15.30
N ASN A 103 21.96 -3.19 14.81
CA ASN A 103 21.35 -3.61 13.55
C ASN A 103 19.86 -4.00 13.66
N ASN A 104 19.34 -4.11 14.90
CA ASN A 104 17.94 -4.48 15.15
C ASN A 104 17.00 -3.28 15.14
N PHE A 105 17.52 -2.07 15.37
CA PHE A 105 16.73 -0.83 15.36
C PHE A 105 17.19 0.04 14.21
N LYS A 106 16.27 0.31 13.28
CA LYS A 106 16.53 1.13 12.11
C LYS A 106 15.54 2.29 12.09
N LEU A 107 16.06 3.49 11.84
CA LEU A 107 15.26 4.68 11.58
C LEU A 107 15.16 4.90 10.06
N ASN A 108 14.20 5.70 9.62
CA ASN A 108 14.00 6.05 8.21
C ASN A 108 13.82 4.82 7.30
N CYS A 109 13.08 3.83 7.79
CA CYS A 109 12.68 2.66 7.02
C CYS A 109 11.17 2.70 6.81
N THR A 110 10.72 2.26 5.63
CA THR A 110 9.31 2.05 5.34
C THR A 110 9.18 0.79 4.49
N PRO A 111 8.16 -0.06 4.70
CA PRO A 111 7.85 -1.12 3.75
C PRO A 111 7.52 -0.51 2.39
N ILE A 112 7.92 -1.21 1.32
CA ILE A 112 7.58 -0.87 -0.06
C ILE A 112 6.99 -2.10 -0.75
N ILE A 113 6.02 -1.86 -1.63
CA ILE A 113 5.44 -2.87 -2.52
C ILE A 113 5.77 -2.49 -3.95
N ASN A 114 5.97 -3.50 -4.81
CA ASN A 114 6.29 -3.28 -6.21
C ASN A 114 5.01 -3.02 -7.04
N LEU A 115 4.37 -1.88 -6.79
CA LEU A 115 3.24 -1.39 -7.58
C LEU A 115 3.63 -0.09 -8.27
N PHE A 116 3.31 0.02 -9.55
CA PHE A 116 3.59 1.21 -10.34
C PHE A 116 2.47 1.44 -11.36
N ARG A 117 2.31 2.70 -11.76
CA ARG A 117 1.36 3.08 -12.81
C ARG A 117 2.00 2.92 -14.17
N GLN A 118 1.29 2.28 -15.08
CA GLN A 118 1.69 2.14 -16.48
C GLN A 118 0.47 2.29 -17.39
N GLN A 119 0.68 2.91 -18.55
CA GLN A 119 -0.32 2.91 -19.61
C GLN A 119 -0.25 1.57 -20.34
N ALA A 120 -1.37 0.86 -20.41
CA ALA A 120 -1.50 -0.35 -21.21
C ALA A 120 -1.53 -0.03 -22.71
N GLU A 121 -1.27 -1.05 -23.51
CA GLU A 121 -1.35 -1.00 -24.97
C GLU A 121 -2.75 -0.57 -25.45
N PRO A 122 -2.84 0.33 -26.46
CA PRO A 122 -4.12 0.75 -27.00
C PRO A 122 -4.92 -0.43 -27.57
N ILE A 123 -6.16 -0.57 -27.13
CA ILE A 123 -7.06 -1.60 -27.62
C ILE A 123 -7.87 -1.04 -28.79
N LYS A 124 -7.68 -1.62 -29.98
CA LYS A 124 -8.56 -1.35 -31.12
C LYS A 124 -9.84 -2.16 -30.96
N LEU A 125 -10.98 -1.48 -30.79
CA LEU A 125 -12.29 -2.12 -30.78
C LEU A 125 -12.65 -2.53 -32.21
N THR A 126 -12.98 -3.80 -32.39
CA THR A 126 -13.32 -4.42 -33.68
C THR A 126 -14.70 -5.07 -33.68
N HIS A 127 -15.33 -5.20 -32.51
CA HIS A 127 -16.64 -5.83 -32.27
C HIS A 127 -16.79 -7.29 -32.70
N VAL A 128 -15.71 -7.92 -33.15
CA VAL A 128 -15.69 -9.37 -33.43
C VAL A 128 -15.49 -10.22 -32.17
N GLN A 129 -15.06 -9.58 -31.07
CA GLN A 129 -14.87 -10.22 -29.77
C GLN A 129 -15.59 -9.44 -28.69
N HIS A 130 -16.10 -10.18 -27.70
CA HIS A 130 -16.89 -9.62 -26.59
C HIS A 130 -16.02 -9.04 -25.47
N GLU A 131 -14.71 -9.25 -25.52
CA GLU A 131 -13.73 -8.79 -24.54
C GLU A 131 -12.34 -8.70 -25.18
N TYR A 132 -11.47 -7.90 -24.58
CA TYR A 132 -10.15 -7.58 -25.10
C TYR A 132 -9.12 -7.70 -23.97
N ALA A 133 -7.93 -8.23 -24.25
CA ALA A 133 -6.86 -8.31 -23.26
C ALA A 133 -6.32 -6.91 -22.93
N VAL A 134 -6.05 -6.66 -21.66
CA VAL A 134 -5.35 -5.46 -21.19
C VAL A 134 -3.88 -5.82 -21.01
N THR A 135 -3.07 -5.49 -22.01
CA THR A 135 -1.65 -5.82 -22.04
C THR A 135 -0.83 -4.61 -21.58
N PRO A 136 -0.03 -4.70 -20.50
CA PRO A 136 0.81 -3.59 -20.05
C PRO A 136 1.81 -3.14 -21.13
N ASP A 137 2.53 -4.08 -21.70
CA ASP A 137 3.54 -3.89 -22.75
C ASP A 137 3.62 -5.18 -23.59
N VAL A 138 3.42 -5.10 -24.90
CA VAL A 138 3.49 -6.27 -25.79
C VAL A 138 4.89 -6.86 -25.92
N ARG A 139 5.94 -6.08 -25.67
CA ARG A 139 7.34 -6.51 -25.79
C ARG A 139 7.83 -7.20 -24.51
N LEU A 140 7.21 -6.89 -23.38
CA LEU A 140 7.61 -7.33 -22.04
C LEU A 140 6.44 -7.97 -21.28
N GLN A 141 5.74 -8.90 -21.93
CA GLN A 141 4.51 -9.51 -21.38
C GLN A 141 4.71 -10.26 -20.06
N SER A 142 5.93 -10.73 -19.77
CA SER A 142 6.26 -11.43 -18.51
C SER A 142 6.82 -10.51 -17.42
N SER A 143 6.99 -9.21 -17.69
CA SER A 143 7.63 -8.28 -16.76
C SER A 143 6.65 -7.57 -15.82
N ALA A 144 5.35 -7.55 -16.13
CA ALA A 144 4.33 -6.88 -15.35
C ALA A 144 2.98 -7.59 -15.46
N GLU A 145 2.25 -7.59 -14.35
CA GLU A 145 0.86 -8.04 -14.30
C GLU A 145 -0.06 -6.86 -13.99
N VAL A 146 -1.21 -6.78 -14.66
CA VAL A 146 -2.21 -5.76 -14.36
C VAL A 146 -2.84 -6.07 -13.01
N VAL A 147 -2.69 -5.18 -12.03
CA VAL A 147 -3.32 -5.30 -10.70
C VAL A 147 -4.71 -4.67 -10.70
N SER A 148 -4.82 -3.42 -11.14
CA SER A 148 -6.05 -2.64 -11.27
C SER A 148 -6.11 -1.93 -12.62
N ILE A 149 -7.31 -1.50 -13.01
CA ILE A 149 -7.52 -0.55 -14.10
C ILE A 149 -8.06 0.73 -13.48
N ASP A 150 -7.20 1.75 -13.39
CA ASP A 150 -7.56 3.01 -12.73
C ASP A 150 -8.48 3.88 -13.60
N ARG A 151 -8.25 3.88 -14.92
CA ARG A 151 -9.02 4.69 -15.87
C ARG A 151 -8.97 4.11 -17.27
N VAL A 152 -10.10 4.19 -17.96
CA VAL A 152 -10.23 3.82 -19.37
C VAL A 152 -10.62 5.06 -20.16
N ARG A 153 -9.95 5.31 -21.28
CA ARG A 153 -10.26 6.39 -22.21
C ARG A 153 -10.62 5.79 -23.56
N ARG A 154 -11.69 6.30 -24.16
CA ARG A 154 -12.10 6.00 -25.53
C ARG A 154 -11.57 7.09 -26.45
N VAL A 155 -11.03 6.71 -27.59
CA VAL A 155 -10.66 7.65 -28.66
C VAL A 155 -11.47 7.32 -29.89
N LYS A 156 -12.31 8.26 -30.35
CA LYS A 156 -13.05 8.18 -31.62
C LYS A 156 -12.41 9.14 -32.62
N LYS A 157 -12.12 8.67 -33.84
CA LYS A 157 -11.67 9.53 -34.94
C LYS A 157 -12.88 10.05 -35.71
N ILE A 158 -13.12 11.35 -35.66
CA ILE A 158 -14.20 12.02 -36.39
C ILE A 158 -13.57 13.11 -37.25
N ASN A 159 -13.77 13.05 -38.56
CA ASN A 159 -13.23 14.03 -39.53
C ASN A 159 -11.72 14.29 -39.38
N GLY A 160 -10.94 13.23 -39.06
CA GLY A 160 -9.49 13.33 -38.87
C GLY A 160 -9.04 13.82 -37.49
N ASN A 161 -9.96 14.24 -36.61
CA ASN A 161 -9.65 14.66 -35.25
C ASN A 161 -9.95 13.55 -34.24
N ASP A 162 -9.08 13.45 -33.23
CA ASP A 162 -9.25 12.53 -32.11
C ASP A 162 -10.19 13.15 -31.06
N GLN A 163 -11.37 12.57 -30.90
CA GLN A 163 -12.28 12.88 -29.80
C GLN A 163 -12.05 11.89 -28.66
N VAL A 164 -11.55 12.38 -27.53
CA VAL A 164 -11.26 11.56 -26.35
C VAL A 164 -12.41 11.66 -25.34
N GLY A 165 -12.99 10.52 -24.99
CA GLY A 165 -14.01 10.39 -23.95
C GLY A 165 -13.53 9.50 -22.80
N THR A 166 -14.08 9.69 -21.61
CA THR A 166 -13.86 8.77 -20.49
C THR A 166 -14.79 7.58 -20.63
N CYS A 167 -14.25 6.38 -20.45
CA CYS A 167 -15.02 5.16 -20.30
C CYS A 167 -15.08 4.79 -18.82
N HIS A 168 -16.28 4.64 -18.32
CA HIS A 168 -16.62 4.64 -16.90
C HIS A 168 -16.75 3.21 -16.36
N PRO A 169 -16.27 2.87 -15.14
CA PRO A 169 -16.59 1.56 -14.55
C PRO A 169 -18.11 1.32 -14.51
N PHE A 170 -18.56 0.15 -14.96
CA PHE A 170 -19.98 -0.18 -15.10
C PHE A 170 -20.74 -0.24 -13.76
N PHE A 171 -20.09 -0.75 -12.71
CA PHE A 171 -20.71 -0.95 -11.39
C PHE A 171 -20.54 0.24 -10.43
N GLU A 172 -20.05 1.38 -10.92
CA GLU A 172 -19.95 2.58 -10.10
C GLU A 172 -21.32 3.28 -10.04
N PRO A 173 -21.88 3.56 -8.84
CA PRO A 173 -23.15 4.28 -8.72
C PRO A 173 -23.03 5.67 -9.35
N ARG A 174 -23.82 5.97 -10.37
CA ARG A 174 -23.89 7.30 -11.00
C ARG A 174 -25.35 7.68 -11.25
N GLY A 175 -25.64 8.97 -11.15
CA GLY A 175 -26.83 9.56 -11.78
C GLY A 175 -26.71 9.52 -13.31
N ASP A 176 -27.82 9.72 -14.01
CA ASP A 176 -27.83 9.74 -15.48
C ASP A 176 -26.99 10.92 -16.01
N GLN A 177 -25.88 10.63 -16.69
CA GLN A 177 -24.98 11.65 -17.28
C GLN A 177 -25.30 11.95 -18.76
N GLY A 178 -26.46 11.52 -19.26
CA GLY A 178 -26.89 11.76 -20.64
C GLY A 178 -26.33 10.77 -21.68
N PRO A 179 -26.60 11.03 -22.98
CA PRO A 179 -26.27 10.12 -24.09
C PRO A 179 -24.77 10.05 -24.42
N GLY A 180 -24.33 9.00 -25.12
CA GLY A 180 -22.93 8.83 -25.57
C GLY A 180 -21.95 8.29 -24.54
N GLN A 181 -22.44 7.88 -23.37
CA GLN A 181 -21.65 7.25 -22.31
C GLN A 181 -21.21 5.84 -22.69
N SER A 182 -19.95 5.54 -22.39
CA SER A 182 -19.39 4.20 -22.47
C SER A 182 -18.95 3.74 -21.09
N PHE A 183 -19.18 2.45 -20.84
CA PHE A 183 -18.86 1.77 -19.61
C PHE A 183 -17.91 0.60 -19.85
N TRP A 184 -17.21 0.17 -18.81
CA TRP A 184 -16.37 -1.01 -18.88
C TRP A 184 -16.50 -1.92 -17.67
N ILE A 185 -16.22 -3.20 -17.91
CA ILE A 185 -16.13 -4.25 -16.89
C ILE A 185 -14.80 -4.98 -17.13
N ALA A 186 -14.06 -5.25 -16.06
CA ALA A 186 -12.84 -6.03 -16.12
C ALA A 186 -13.05 -7.45 -15.57
N ARG A 187 -12.32 -8.43 -16.13
CA ARG A 187 -12.26 -9.80 -15.62
C ARG A 187 -10.83 -10.29 -15.61
N ARG A 188 -10.43 -10.87 -14.48
CA ARG A 188 -9.16 -11.57 -14.31
C ARG A 188 -9.35 -13.06 -14.61
N ARG A 189 -8.42 -13.66 -15.35
CA ARG A 189 -8.38 -15.11 -15.59
C ARG A 189 -6.98 -15.67 -15.37
N PRO A 190 -6.83 -16.86 -14.76
CA PRO A 190 -5.53 -17.50 -14.65
C PRO A 190 -4.94 -17.79 -16.03
N THR A 191 -3.62 -17.71 -16.15
CA THR A 191 -2.92 -18.12 -17.38
C THR A 191 -3.05 -19.63 -17.59
N GLN A 192 -3.46 -20.06 -18.78
CA GLN A 192 -3.56 -21.49 -19.13
C GLN A 192 -2.20 -22.09 -19.57
N SER A 193 -1.09 -21.59 -19.02
CA SER A 193 0.25 -22.10 -19.32
C SER A 193 0.75 -22.94 -18.16
N ARG A 194 1.28 -24.13 -18.46
CA ARG A 194 1.93 -25.02 -17.49
C ARG A 194 3.21 -24.43 -16.87
N GLN A 195 3.69 -23.30 -17.40
CA GLN A 195 4.97 -22.68 -17.07
C GLN A 195 4.83 -21.32 -16.35
N SER A 196 3.61 -20.83 -16.10
CA SER A 196 3.41 -19.52 -15.49
C SER A 196 2.18 -19.51 -14.58
N ASP A 197 2.41 -19.19 -13.30
CA ASP A 197 1.39 -19.00 -12.26
C ASP A 197 0.83 -17.56 -12.23
N GLY A 198 0.60 -16.98 -13.41
CA GLY A 198 0.13 -15.60 -13.56
C GLY A 198 -1.38 -15.50 -13.81
N SER A 199 -1.85 -14.27 -13.99
CA SER A 199 -3.21 -14.03 -14.49
C SER A 199 -3.27 -12.90 -15.50
N ASN A 200 -4.24 -12.99 -16.40
CA ASN A 200 -4.49 -12.01 -17.44
C ASN A 200 -5.73 -11.19 -17.11
N MET A 201 -5.65 -9.88 -17.37
CA MET A 201 -6.78 -8.97 -17.26
C MET A 201 -7.42 -8.75 -18.62
N PHE A 202 -8.74 -8.86 -18.68
CA PHE A 202 -9.55 -8.58 -19.85
C PHE A 202 -10.54 -7.47 -19.55
N ILE A 203 -10.86 -6.66 -20.56
CA ILE A 203 -11.86 -5.60 -20.49
C ILE A 203 -12.97 -5.84 -21.50
N ARG A 204 -14.22 -5.63 -21.08
CA ARG A 204 -15.40 -5.53 -21.93
C ARG A 204 -15.91 -4.10 -21.87
N VAL A 205 -16.20 -3.53 -23.02
CA VAL A 205 -16.77 -2.18 -23.14
C VAL A 205 -18.25 -2.32 -23.51
N VAL A 206 -19.10 -1.46 -22.94
CA VAL A 206 -20.55 -1.44 -23.14
C VAL A 206 -20.99 0.01 -23.30
N ASP A 207 -21.80 0.33 -24.28
CA ASP A 207 -22.52 1.59 -24.37
C ASP A 207 -24.01 1.32 -24.55
N ARG A 208 -24.83 2.35 -24.28
CA ARG A 208 -26.28 2.25 -24.45
C ARG A 208 -26.68 2.30 -25.92
N ASP A 209 -25.89 3.01 -26.72
CA ASP A 209 -26.21 3.36 -28.09
C ASP A 209 -25.69 2.31 -29.10
N LEU A 210 -24.89 1.32 -28.65
CA LEU A 210 -24.23 0.32 -29.50
C LEU A 210 -23.35 0.95 -30.59
N GLU A 211 -22.78 2.13 -30.32
CA GLU A 211 -21.98 2.95 -31.23
C GLU A 211 -20.47 2.93 -30.88
N LEU A 212 -20.04 2.02 -30.02
CA LEU A 212 -18.65 1.90 -29.60
C LEU A 212 -17.72 1.47 -30.73
#